data_AF-A0A7X2MQW1-F1
#
_entry.id   AF-A0A7X2MQW1-F1
#
_cell.length_a   1.000
_cell.length_b   1.000
_cell.length_c   1.000
_cell.angle_alpha   90.00
_cell.angle_beta   90.00
_cell.angle_gamma   90.00
#
_symmetry.space_group_name_H-M   'P 1'
#
loop_
_entity.id
_entity.type
_entity.pdbx_description
1 polymer ?
#
loop_
_entity_poly.entity_id
_entity_poly.type
_entity_poly.pdbx_seq_one_letter_code
_entity_poly.pdbx_strand_id
1 'polypeptide(L)'
;VGMSISSLHHHFKAVTAMTPMQYQKQLRLNEARRLMMVEKLDAGTAGYRVGYQSASQFSREYRRLYGQSPARDSRQLAVSPDRLRPPQN
;
A
#
# COMPACT_ATOMS: atom_id res chain seq x y z
N VAL A 1 7.17 2.77 30.71
CA VAL A 1 6.26 1.60 30.61
C VAL A 1 6.78 0.69 29.51
N GLY A 2 7.18 -0.53 29.83
CA GLY A 2 7.76 -1.47 28.85
C GLY A 2 6.83 -2.66 28.66
N MET A 3 6.23 -2.79 27.48
CA MET A 3 5.39 -3.92 27.09
C MET A 3 6.26 -5.01 26.43
N SER A 4 6.03 -6.29 26.75
CA SER A 4 6.67 -7.39 26.03
C SER A 4 6.12 -7.52 24.59
N ILE A 5 6.90 -8.08 23.67
CA ILE A 5 6.52 -8.24 22.24
C ILE A 5 5.18 -9.00 22.10
N SER A 6 4.97 -10.05 22.89
CA SER A 6 3.73 -10.83 22.87
C SER A 6 2.52 -9.99 23.31
N SER A 7 2.69 -9.17 24.35
CA SER A 7 1.64 -8.26 24.81
C SER A 7 1.33 -7.19 23.76
N LEU A 8 2.36 -6.70 23.05
CA LEU A 8 2.18 -5.78 21.94
C LEU A 8 1.38 -6.43 20.81
N HIS A 9 1.74 -7.64 20.40
CA HIS A 9 1.01 -8.36 19.35
C HIS A 9 -0.46 -8.60 19.73
N HIS A 10 -0.72 -8.98 20.98
CA HIS A 10 -2.07 -9.22 21.49
C HIS A 10 -2.91 -7.93 21.46
N HIS A 11 -2.42 -6.85 22.07
CA HIS A 11 -3.15 -5.58 22.09
C HIS A 11 -3.29 -4.99 20.68
N PHE A 12 -2.25 -5.07 19.86
CA PHE A 12 -2.29 -4.56 18.49
C PHE A 12 -3.33 -5.31 17.67
N LYS A 13 -3.41 -6.64 17.78
CA LYS A 13 -4.43 -7.43 17.10
C LYS A 13 -5.83 -7.17 17.66
N ALA A 14 -5.96 -6.96 18.97
CA ALA A 14 -7.24 -6.62 19.58
C ALA A 14 -7.81 -5.29 19.05
N VAL A 15 -6.94 -4.30 18.78
CA VAL A 15 -7.34 -2.97 18.28
C VAL A 15 -7.47 -2.93 16.76
N THR A 16 -6.57 -3.58 16.03
CA THR A 16 -6.47 -3.46 14.56
C THR A 16 -7.04 -4.65 13.79
N ALA A 17 -7.42 -5.73 14.49
CA ALA A 17 -7.73 -7.05 13.93
C ALA A 17 -6.58 -7.70 13.13
N MET A 18 -5.38 -7.12 13.13
CA MET A 18 -4.23 -7.54 12.33
C MET A 18 -2.99 -7.73 13.21
N THR A 19 -2.04 -8.54 12.75
CA THR A 19 -0.72 -8.54 13.41
C THR A 19 0.05 -7.27 13.03
N PRO A 20 0.98 -6.79 13.87
CA PRO A 20 1.78 -5.59 13.55
C PRO A 20 2.46 -5.66 12.17
N MET A 21 3.00 -6.83 11.82
CA MET A 21 3.64 -7.04 10.52
C MET A 21 2.67 -6.95 9.34
N GLN A 22 1.44 -7.47 9.49
CA GLN A 22 0.42 -7.34 8.46
C GLN A 22 0.01 -5.88 8.26
N TYR A 23 -0.14 -5.14 9.35
CA TYR A 23 -0.47 -3.72 9.29
C TYR A 23 0.66 -2.89 8.68
N GLN A 24 1.91 -3.11 9.09
CA GLN A 24 3.07 -2.45 8.50
C GLN A 24 3.15 -2.69 6.99
N LYS A 25 2.90 -3.92 6.57
CA LYS A 25 2.86 -4.28 5.14
C LYS A 25 1.79 -3.50 4.39
N GLN A 26 0.58 -3.40 4.97
CA GLN A 26 -0.50 -2.65 4.35
C GLN A 26 -0.18 -1.15 4.26
N LEU A 27 0.41 -0.57 5.31
CA LEU A 27 0.88 0.82 5.28
C LEU A 27 1.92 1.05 4.18
N ARG A 28 2.92 0.17 4.04
CA ARG A 28 3.93 0.27 2.98
C ARG A 28 3.32 0.19 1.58
N LEU A 29 2.40 -0.74 1.36
CA LEU A 29 1.73 -0.90 0.06
C LEU A 29 0.79 0.29 -0.26
N ASN A 30 0.13 0.87 0.75
CA ASN A 30 -0.65 2.10 0.60
C ASN A 30 0.23 3.28 0.23
N GLU A 31 1.37 3.45 0.90
CA GLU A 31 2.30 4.54 0.59
C GLU A 31 2.91 4.38 -0.80
N ALA A 32 3.27 3.17 -1.21
CA ALA A 32 3.77 2.94 -2.58
C ALA A 32 2.73 3.33 -3.63
N ARG A 33 1.45 3.04 -3.38
CA ARG A 33 0.35 3.46 -4.26
C ARG A 33 0.24 4.98 -4.32
N ARG A 34 0.31 5.67 -3.18
CA ARG A 34 0.32 7.14 -3.10
C ARG A 34 1.48 7.74 -3.90
N LEU A 35 2.69 7.20 -3.72
CA LEU A 35 3.89 7.63 -4.45
C LEU A 35 3.73 7.48 -5.97
N MET A 36 3.20 6.35 -6.44
CA MET A 36 2.93 6.14 -7.87
C MET A 36 1.86 7.10 -8.41
N MET A 37 0.86 7.46 -7.60
CA MET A 37 -0.23 8.36 -8.02
C MET A 37 0.17 9.83 -8.04
N VAL A 38 0.77 10.30 -6.95
CA VAL A 38 1.03 11.72 -6.68
C VAL A 38 2.37 12.14 -7.27
N GLU A 39 3.42 11.36 -7.01
CA GLU A 39 4.79 11.67 -7.44
C GLU A 39 5.14 11.03 -8.79
N LYS A 40 4.19 10.30 -9.40
CA LYS A 40 4.35 9.63 -10.72
C LYS A 40 5.54 8.68 -10.80
N LEU A 41 5.97 8.11 -9.66
CA LEU A 41 7.05 7.14 -9.63
C LEU A 41 6.65 5.84 -10.33
N ASP A 42 7.65 5.16 -10.91
CA ASP A 42 7.47 3.79 -11.37
C ASP A 42 7.34 2.82 -10.19
N ALA A 43 6.79 1.63 -10.47
CA ALA A 43 6.51 0.60 -9.48
C ALA A 43 7.76 0.10 -8.74
N GLY A 44 8.90 0.00 -9.43
CA GLY A 44 10.15 -0.46 -8.84
C GLY A 44 10.65 0.55 -7.83
N THR A 45 10.78 1.81 -8.25
CA THR A 45 11.21 2.92 -7.39
C THR A 45 10.31 3.11 -6.19
N ALA A 46 8.98 3.08 -6.38
CA ALA A 46 8.02 3.16 -5.29
C ALA A 46 8.17 1.99 -4.29
N GLY A 47 8.38 0.77 -4.79
CA GLY A 47 8.65 -0.40 -3.96
C GLY A 47 9.92 -0.24 -3.10
N TYR A 48 11.01 0.21 -3.71
CA TYR A 48 12.26 0.47 -2.98
C TYR A 48 12.09 1.55 -1.90
N ARG A 49 11.40 2.67 -2.21
CA ARG A 49 11.18 3.75 -1.24
C ARG A 49 10.40 3.31 0.01
N VAL A 50 9.48 2.35 -0.12
CA VAL A 50 8.72 1.84 1.04
C VAL A 50 9.39 0.64 1.73
N GLY A 51 10.64 0.31 1.35
CA GLY A 51 11.47 -0.68 2.03
C GLY A 51 11.41 -2.10 1.48
N TYR A 52 10.95 -2.28 0.24
CA TYR A 52 11.14 -3.56 -0.46
C TYR A 52 12.53 -3.66 -1.06
N GLN A 53 13.18 -4.81 -0.90
CA GLN A 53 14.49 -5.09 -1.50
C GLN A 53 14.38 -5.68 -2.91
N SER A 54 13.17 -6.07 -3.33
CA SER A 54 12.91 -6.69 -4.62
C SER A 54 11.60 -6.19 -5.21
N ALA A 55 11.65 -5.65 -6.44
CA ALA A 55 10.48 -5.23 -7.20
C ALA A 55 9.50 -6.38 -7.46
N SER A 56 10.01 -7.61 -7.62
CA SER A 56 9.19 -8.81 -7.81
C SER A 56 8.44 -9.20 -6.55
N GLN A 57 9.08 -9.10 -5.38
CA GLN A 57 8.41 -9.30 -4.09
C GLN A 57 7.31 -8.26 -3.88
N PHE A 58 7.63 -6.98 -4.06
CA PHE A 58 6.69 -5.88 -3.99
C PHE A 58 5.48 -6.12 -4.88
N SER A 59 5.71 -6.44 -6.16
CA SER A 59 4.64 -6.62 -7.15
C SER A 59 3.70 -7.78 -6.79
N ARG A 60 4.22 -8.89 -6.26
CA ARG A 60 3.40 -10.02 -5.79
C ARG A 60 2.51 -9.62 -4.62
N GLU A 61 3.07 -8.94 -3.63
CA GLU A 61 2.33 -8.53 -2.44
C GLU A 61 1.32 -7.42 -2.71
N TYR A 62 1.69 -6.48 -3.57
CA TYR A 62 0.80 -5.44 -4.08
C TYR A 62 -0.41 -6.05 -4.79
N ARG A 63 -0.16 -6.97 -5.73
CA ARG A 63 -1.24 -7.68 -6.43
C ARG A 63 -2.14 -8.47 -5.49
N ARG A 64 -1.58 -9.05 -4.42
CA ARG A 64 -2.37 -9.76 -3.40
C ARG A 64 -3.32 -8.82 -2.65
N LEU A 65 -2.92 -7.57 -2.41
CA LEU A 65 -3.74 -6.59 -1.69
C LEU A 65 -4.74 -5.86 -2.61
N TYR A 66 -4.32 -5.48 -3.82
CA TYR A 66 -5.10 -4.63 -4.73
C TYR A 66 -5.71 -5.35 -5.92
N GLY A 67 -5.47 -6.65 -6.07
CA GLY A 67 -6.00 -7.47 -7.18
C GLY A 67 -5.30 -7.28 -8.53
N GLN A 68 -4.44 -6.28 -8.68
CA GLN A 68 -3.74 -5.99 -9.93
C GLN A 68 -2.28 -5.56 -9.73
N SER A 69 -1.49 -5.57 -10.80
CA SER A 69 -0.08 -5.17 -10.72
C SER A 69 0.04 -3.66 -10.48
N PRO A 70 1.11 -3.22 -9.77
CA PRO A 70 1.35 -1.80 -9.51
C PRO A 70 1.34 -0.93 -10.77
N ALA A 71 1.95 -1.42 -11.86
CA ALA A 71 2.02 -0.70 -13.14
C ALA A 71 0.66 -0.58 -13.85
N ARG A 72 -0.24 -1.56 -13.70
CA ARG A 72 -1.61 -1.46 -14.23
C ARG A 72 -2.44 -0.49 -13.40
N ASP A 73 -2.28 -0.55 -12.08
CA ASP A 73 -2.97 0.32 -11.14
C ASP A 73 -2.60 1.78 -11.34
N SER A 74 -1.30 2.11 -11.41
CA SER A 74 -0.83 3.48 -11.63
C SER A 74 -1.36 4.07 -12.95
N ARG A 75 -1.42 3.28 -14.03
CA ARG A 75 -2.02 3.70 -15.30
C ARG A 75 -3.52 4.00 -15.17
N GLN A 76 -4.28 3.15 -14.49
CA GLN A 76 -5.73 3.38 -14.30
C GLN A 76 -6.00 4.63 -13.45
N LEU A 77 -5.16 4.86 -12.44
CA LEU A 77 -5.25 6.00 -11.55
C LEU A 77 -4.86 7.32 -12.26
N ALA A 78 -3.93 7.26 -13.23
CA ALA A 78 -3.57 8.41 -14.05
C ALA A 78 -4.67 8.81 -15.06
N VAL A 79 -5.47 7.84 -15.54
CA VAL A 79 -6.55 8.08 -16.53
C VAL A 79 -7.83 8.63 -15.89
N SER A 80 -7.95 8.66 -14.55
CA SER A 80 -9.15 9.15 -13.86
C SER A 80 -8.93 10.42 -13.00
N PRO A 81 -8.69 11.59 -13.61
CA PRO A 81 -8.92 12.86 -12.92
C PRO A 81 -10.40 13.28 -12.90
N ASP A 82 -11.27 12.65 -13.71
CA ASP A 82 -12.61 13.20 -14.04
C ASP A 82 -13.81 12.50 -13.37
N ARG A 83 -13.58 11.50 -12.50
CA ARG A 83 -14.69 10.77 -11.82
C ARG A 83 -15.30 11.52 -10.62
N LEU A 84 -14.83 12.73 -10.31
CA LEU A 84 -15.34 13.58 -9.23
C LEU A 84 -16.20 14.75 -9.72
N ARG A 85 -16.49 14.87 -11.02
CA ARG A 85 -17.45 15.87 -11.51
C ARG A 85 -18.87 15.31 -11.45
N PRO A 86 -19.77 15.85 -10.61
CA PRO A 86 -21.17 15.47 -10.68
C PRO A 86 -21.73 15.87 -12.05
N PRO A 87 -22.65 15.09 -12.63
CA PRO A 87 -23.35 15.49 -13.84
C PRO A 87 -24.09 16.80 -13.56
N GLN A 88 -23.74 17.84 -14.30
CA GLN A 88 -24.51 19.08 -14.35
C GLN A 88 -25.72 18.80 -15.25
N ASN A 89 -26.88 18.56 -14.64
CA ASN A 89 -28.17 18.60 -15.34
C ASN A 89 -29.20 19.28 -14.45
#